data_AF-A0A813WVK2-F1
#
_entry.id   AF-A0A813WVK2-F1
#
_cell.length_a   1.000
_cell.length_b   1.000
_cell.length_c   1.000
_cell.angle_alpha   90.00
_cell.angle_beta   90.00
_cell.angle_gamma   90.00
#
_symmetry.space_group_name_H-M   'P 1'
#
loop_
_entity.id
_entity.type
_entity.pdbx_description
1 polymer ?
#
loop_
_entity_poly.entity_id
_entity_poly.type
_entity_poly.pdbx_seq_one_letter_code
_entity_poly.pdbx_strand_id
1 'polypeptide(L)'
;MAKAQIDVNLTFVNLDGVSKINNEQQTSYVEPLLISENKCEKLKSCQHHICDLICHVGECPHCDQLIKQTCLSHGIEREVLCSNETGGIKTFSCGEPCGKLLSCGHHKCTKTCHDGPYPDCLFLPENCNTCACGKTIMDNQQRSSCIDSLPTCEKLCEKISSYGPINDHHQCSAQCHNGPCPPCNKQSIQCHDDRC
;
A
#
# COMPACT_ATOMS: atom_id res chain seq x y z
N MET A 1 6.15 -64.11 20.87
CA MET A 1 5.43 -62.89 21.26
C MET A 1 6.02 -62.41 22.58
N ALA A 2 6.93 -61.43 22.53
CA ALA A 2 7.58 -60.88 23.72
C ALA A 2 6.98 -59.50 23.99
N LYS A 3 6.42 -59.30 25.19
CA LYS A 3 5.99 -57.98 25.65
C LYS A 3 7.20 -57.28 26.26
N ALA A 4 7.55 -56.11 25.72
CA ALA A 4 8.55 -55.24 26.31
C ALA A 4 7.87 -54.34 27.36
N GLN A 5 8.40 -54.36 28.58
CA GLN A 5 8.05 -53.45 29.66
C GLN A 5 8.87 -52.17 29.45
N ILE A 6 8.23 -51.00 29.33
CA ILE A 6 8.91 -49.71 29.33
C ILE A 6 8.54 -49.02 30.64
N ASP A 7 9.47 -48.99 31.58
CA ASP A 7 9.34 -48.21 32.81
C ASP A 7 9.58 -46.73 32.48
N VAL A 8 8.52 -45.93 32.46
CA VAL A 8 8.62 -44.48 32.32
C VAL A 8 8.64 -43.89 33.74
N ASN A 9 9.82 -43.43 34.16
CA ASN A 9 10.02 -42.78 35.44
C ASN A 9 9.54 -41.32 35.34
N LEU A 10 8.34 -41.02 35.84
CA LEU A 10 7.82 -39.65 35.86
C LEU A 10 8.06 -39.02 37.24
N THR A 11 8.85 -37.95 37.26
CA THR A 11 9.00 -37.04 38.40
C THR A 11 7.75 -36.16 38.52
N PHE A 12 7.03 -36.28 39.63
CA PHE A 12 5.88 -35.43 39.93
C PHE A 12 6.32 -34.17 40.67
N VAL A 13 5.83 -33.01 40.24
CA VAL A 13 5.89 -31.76 41.03
C VAL A 13 4.46 -31.49 41.49
N ASN A 14 4.20 -31.66 42.79
CA ASN A 14 2.93 -31.27 43.39
C ASN A 14 3.05 -29.87 43.98
N LEU A 15 2.08 -29.01 43.68
CA LEU A 15 1.79 -27.84 44.50
C LEU A 15 0.68 -28.25 45.47
N ASP A 16 0.92 -27.97 46.75
CA ASP A 16 -0.03 -28.00 47.87
C ASP A 16 -0.17 -29.31 48.67
N GLY A 17 0.61 -29.39 49.78
CA GLY A 17 0.16 -29.84 51.11
C GLY A 17 -0.44 -31.26 51.31
N VAL A 18 0.39 -32.18 51.80
CA VAL A 18 0.13 -33.37 52.66
C VAL A 18 -1.32 -33.89 52.82
N SER A 19 -1.59 -35.11 52.36
CA SER A 19 -2.04 -36.23 53.23
C SER A 19 -2.04 -37.58 52.50
N LYS A 20 -1.65 -38.62 53.25
CA LYS A 20 -1.60 -40.02 52.82
C LYS A 20 -3.02 -40.55 52.62
N ILE A 21 -3.30 -41.14 51.46
CA ILE A 21 -4.38 -42.11 51.31
C ILE A 21 -3.82 -43.41 50.73
N ASN A 22 -4.21 -44.50 51.38
CA ASN A 22 -3.74 -45.84 51.13
C ASN A 22 -4.46 -46.42 49.91
N ASN A 23 -3.69 -47.16 49.11
CA ASN A 23 -4.07 -48.28 48.26
C ASN A 23 -5.57 -48.61 48.16
N GLU A 24 -6.23 -48.10 47.14
CA GLU A 24 -7.38 -48.75 46.51
C GLU A 24 -7.16 -48.74 45.00
N GLN A 25 -7.32 -49.92 44.40
CA GLN A 25 -7.10 -50.18 42.99
C GLN A 25 -8.07 -49.34 42.14
N GLN A 26 -7.66 -48.15 41.73
CA GLN A 26 -8.35 -47.44 40.67
C GLN A 26 -7.48 -47.49 39.43
N THR A 27 -7.55 -48.61 38.73
CA THR A 27 -7.23 -48.63 37.31
C THR A 27 -8.25 -47.71 36.63
N SER A 28 -7.95 -46.41 36.57
CA SER A 28 -8.65 -45.51 35.68
C SER A 28 -8.26 -45.92 34.27
N TYR A 29 -9.13 -46.70 33.65
CA TYR A 29 -9.13 -46.88 32.20
C TYR A 29 -9.29 -45.49 31.61
N VAL A 30 -8.19 -44.85 31.23
CA VAL A 30 -8.24 -43.71 30.32
C VAL A 30 -8.67 -44.30 28.99
N GLU A 31 -9.97 -44.19 28.69
CA GLU A 31 -10.46 -44.49 27.35
C GLU A 31 -9.57 -43.72 26.36
N PRO A 32 -8.95 -44.40 25.37
CA PRO A 32 -8.29 -43.67 24.30
C PRO A 32 -9.38 -42.84 23.65
N LEU A 33 -9.28 -41.51 23.76
CA LEU A 33 -10.19 -40.60 23.06
C LEU A 33 -10.26 -41.09 21.62
N LEU A 34 -11.41 -41.61 21.22
CA LEU A 34 -11.67 -42.09 19.87
C LEU A 34 -11.72 -40.86 18.98
N ILE A 35 -10.54 -40.37 18.61
CA ILE A 35 -10.40 -39.34 17.60
C ILE A 35 -10.80 -40.02 16.30
N SER A 36 -11.94 -39.62 15.76
CA SER A 36 -12.48 -40.16 14.51
C SER A 36 -11.39 -40.16 13.42
N GLU A 37 -11.28 -41.24 12.63
CA GLU A 37 -10.37 -41.31 11.48
C GLU A 37 -10.78 -40.39 10.31
N ASN A 38 -11.85 -39.61 10.48
CA ASN A 38 -12.32 -38.65 9.50
C ASN A 38 -11.43 -37.41 9.44
N LYS A 39 -11.42 -36.76 8.27
CA LYS A 39 -10.77 -35.46 8.08
C LYS A 39 -11.45 -34.41 8.96
N CYS A 40 -10.66 -33.51 9.54
CA CYS A 40 -11.19 -32.36 10.25
C CYS A 40 -11.91 -31.43 9.27
N GLU A 41 -13.19 -31.15 9.52
CA GLU A 41 -14.01 -30.28 8.66
C GLU A 41 -13.93 -28.80 9.05
N LYS A 42 -13.20 -28.48 10.12
CA LYS A 42 -13.04 -27.10 10.61
C LYS A 42 -12.10 -26.31 9.69
N LEU A 43 -12.28 -24.99 9.65
CA LEU A 43 -11.32 -24.09 9.01
C LEU A 43 -10.05 -23.95 9.84
N LYS A 44 -8.91 -23.82 9.16
CA LYS A 44 -7.65 -23.35 9.76
C LYS A 44 -7.83 -21.94 10.31
N SER A 45 -6.90 -21.46 11.13
CA SER A 45 -6.97 -20.12 11.75
C SER A 45 -7.11 -18.97 10.74
N CYS A 46 -6.74 -19.20 9.48
CA CYS A 46 -6.89 -18.20 8.42
C CYS A 46 -8.35 -17.99 7.97
N GLN A 47 -9.30 -18.85 8.33
CA GLN A 47 -10.71 -18.80 7.90
C GLN A 47 -10.98 -18.95 6.39
N HIS A 48 -9.94 -19.19 5.58
CA HIS A 48 -10.05 -19.37 4.11
C HIS A 48 -9.79 -20.82 3.65
N HIS A 49 -9.17 -21.64 4.48
CA HIS A 49 -8.75 -23.00 4.15
C HIS A 49 -9.25 -24.00 5.18
N ILE A 50 -9.70 -25.18 4.72
CA ILE A 50 -10.13 -26.29 5.57
C ILE A 50 -8.90 -26.95 6.21
N CYS A 51 -9.04 -27.44 7.44
CA CYS A 51 -8.00 -28.18 8.15
C CYS A 51 -7.66 -29.46 7.38
N ASP A 52 -6.37 -29.69 7.13
CA ASP A 52 -5.92 -30.85 6.37
C ASP A 52 -5.56 -32.05 7.25
N LEU A 53 -5.70 -31.89 8.56
CA LEU A 53 -5.47 -32.95 9.53
C LEU A 53 -6.71 -33.84 9.63
N ILE A 54 -6.50 -35.06 10.13
CA ILE A 54 -7.58 -35.85 10.71
C ILE A 54 -8.18 -35.10 11.91
N CYS A 55 -9.34 -35.55 12.40
CA CYS A 55 -9.87 -35.03 13.66
C CYS A 55 -8.74 -34.97 14.70
N HIS A 56 -8.74 -33.90 15.49
CA HIS A 56 -7.69 -33.65 16.47
C HIS A 56 -8.30 -32.91 17.66
N VAL A 57 -7.61 -32.97 18.79
CA VAL A 57 -7.96 -32.21 19.99
C VAL A 57 -7.25 -30.85 19.94
N GLY A 58 -7.94 -29.80 20.37
CA GLY A 58 -7.41 -28.42 20.37
C GLY A 58 -7.74 -27.62 19.11
N GLU A 59 -7.07 -26.48 18.96
CA GLU A 59 -7.29 -25.54 17.86
C GLU A 59 -6.65 -26.02 16.55
N CYS A 60 -7.25 -25.65 15.41
CA CYS A 60 -6.69 -25.98 14.10
C CYS A 60 -5.41 -25.16 13.84
N PRO A 61 -4.42 -25.73 13.15
CA PRO A 61 -3.15 -25.06 12.89
C PRO A 61 -3.31 -23.80 12.03
N HIS A 62 -2.28 -22.96 12.06
CA HIS A 62 -2.14 -21.84 11.13
C HIS A 62 -2.03 -22.32 9.69
N CYS A 63 -2.39 -21.43 8.77
CA CYS A 63 -2.24 -21.69 7.34
C CYS A 63 -0.78 -21.49 6.91
N ASP A 64 -0.30 -22.41 6.08
CA ASP A 64 1.04 -22.47 5.50
C ASP A 64 1.03 -22.20 3.98
N GLN A 65 -0.14 -21.91 3.42
CA GLN A 65 -0.31 -21.68 1.99
C GLN A 65 0.24 -20.31 1.59
N LEU A 66 1.00 -20.27 0.50
CA LEU A 66 1.37 -19.02 -0.18
C LEU A 66 0.25 -18.60 -1.12
N ILE A 67 -0.18 -17.35 -1.01
CA ILE A 67 -1.17 -16.75 -1.91
C ILE A 67 -0.53 -15.67 -2.76
N LYS A 68 -0.97 -15.58 -4.02
CA LYS A 68 -0.51 -14.56 -4.97
C LYS A 68 -1.35 -13.30 -4.84
N GLN A 69 -0.69 -12.15 -4.83
CA GLN A 69 -1.31 -10.84 -4.84
C GLN A 69 -0.73 -9.99 -5.97
N THR A 70 -1.59 -9.23 -6.65
CA THR A 70 -1.20 -8.38 -7.77
C THR A 70 -1.29 -6.90 -7.40
N CYS A 71 -0.31 -6.11 -7.81
CA CYS A 71 -0.30 -4.67 -7.59
C CYS A 71 -1.47 -4.00 -8.33
N LEU A 72 -2.19 -3.12 -7.63
CA LEU A 72 -3.35 -2.38 -8.16
C LEU A 72 -3.02 -1.57 -9.43
N SER A 73 -1.80 -1.06 -9.52
CA SER A 73 -1.40 -0.11 -10.56
C SER A 73 -0.47 -0.68 -11.62
N HIS A 74 0.44 -1.57 -11.23
CA HIS A 74 1.59 -1.94 -12.05
C HIS A 74 1.60 -3.40 -12.52
N GLY A 75 0.65 -4.23 -12.07
CA GLY A 75 0.62 -5.66 -12.41
C GLY A 75 1.75 -6.50 -11.79
N ILE A 76 2.57 -5.90 -10.91
CA ILE A 76 3.62 -6.61 -10.17
C ILE A 76 2.99 -7.64 -9.25
N GLU A 77 3.47 -8.87 -9.27
CA GLU A 77 3.00 -9.94 -8.40
C GLU A 77 3.90 -10.12 -7.18
N ARG A 78 3.31 -10.55 -6.06
CA ARG A 78 4.03 -11.03 -4.88
C ARG A 78 3.35 -12.26 -4.30
N GLU A 79 4.12 -13.06 -3.57
CA GLU A 79 3.59 -14.17 -2.78
C GLU A 79 3.71 -13.83 -1.30
N VAL A 80 2.63 -14.06 -0.55
CA VAL A 80 2.56 -13.86 0.90
C VAL A 80 1.94 -15.07 1.57
N LEU A 81 2.33 -15.33 2.82
CA LEU A 81 1.67 -16.38 3.62
C LEU A 81 0.21 -16.02 3.86
N CYS A 82 -0.66 -17.01 3.72
CA CYS A 82 -2.07 -16.91 4.03
C CYS A 82 -2.25 -16.76 5.55
N SER A 83 -2.96 -15.71 5.94
CA SER A 83 -3.39 -15.45 7.30
C SER A 83 -4.86 -15.01 7.29
N ASN A 84 -5.40 -14.69 8.46
CA ASN A 84 -6.73 -14.09 8.56
C ASN A 84 -6.82 -12.78 7.75
N GLU A 85 -5.75 -11.98 7.77
CA GLU A 85 -5.72 -10.66 7.12
C GLU A 85 -5.43 -10.77 5.62
N THR A 86 -4.60 -11.72 5.19
CA THR A 86 -4.14 -11.79 3.80
C THR A 86 -4.95 -12.75 2.94
N GLY A 87 -5.58 -13.79 3.54
CA GLY A 87 -6.17 -14.93 2.82
C GLY A 87 -7.23 -14.57 1.77
N GLY A 88 -7.98 -13.49 1.98
CA GLY A 88 -8.99 -12.99 1.04
C GLY A 88 -8.50 -11.89 0.09
N ILE A 89 -7.26 -11.41 0.26
CA ILE A 89 -6.75 -10.24 -0.46
C ILE A 89 -6.01 -10.69 -1.72
N LYS A 90 -6.55 -10.32 -2.88
CA LYS A 90 -5.94 -10.58 -4.20
C LYS A 90 -5.06 -9.44 -4.71
N THR A 91 -5.20 -8.24 -4.17
CA THR A 91 -4.52 -7.04 -4.67
C THR A 91 -3.80 -6.28 -3.57
N PHE A 92 -2.76 -5.53 -3.92
CA PHE A 92 -2.03 -4.71 -2.95
C PHE A 92 -1.55 -3.37 -3.54
N SER A 93 -1.30 -2.40 -2.65
CA SER A 93 -0.57 -1.18 -2.99
C SER A 93 0.93 -1.39 -2.80
N CYS A 94 1.72 -1.08 -3.82
CA CYS A 94 3.17 -1.25 -3.79
C CYS A 94 3.93 -0.04 -3.24
N GLY A 95 3.26 1.07 -2.88
CA GLY A 95 3.89 2.29 -2.38
C GLY A 95 4.50 3.20 -3.45
N GLU A 96 4.71 2.71 -4.68
CA GLU A 96 5.19 3.53 -5.80
C GLU A 96 4.11 4.47 -6.34
N PRO A 97 4.47 5.58 -7.02
CA PRO A 97 3.51 6.43 -7.74
C PRO A 97 2.67 5.60 -8.71
N CYS A 98 1.36 5.84 -8.75
CA CYS A 98 0.41 5.03 -9.50
C CYS A 98 0.71 4.99 -11.01
N GLY A 99 1.03 6.13 -11.62
CA GLY A 99 1.49 6.20 -13.01
C GLY A 99 0.45 5.84 -14.09
N LYS A 100 -0.77 5.40 -13.73
CA LYS A 100 -1.83 5.12 -14.71
C LYS A 100 -2.29 6.38 -15.44
N LEU A 101 -2.65 6.22 -16.70
CA LEU A 101 -3.18 7.30 -17.53
C LEU A 101 -4.57 7.71 -17.02
N LEU A 102 -4.77 9.01 -16.78
CA LEU A 102 -6.06 9.58 -16.40
C LEU A 102 -7.03 9.57 -17.59
N SER A 103 -8.32 9.76 -17.31
CA SER A 103 -9.40 9.79 -18.31
C SER A 103 -9.16 10.78 -19.47
N CYS A 104 -8.42 11.85 -19.23
CA CYS A 104 -8.04 12.83 -20.25
C CYS A 104 -7.08 12.30 -21.33
N GLY A 105 -6.48 11.12 -21.15
CA GLY A 105 -5.59 10.48 -22.12
C GLY A 105 -4.16 11.03 -22.21
N HIS A 106 -3.83 12.10 -21.49
CA HIS A 106 -2.52 12.79 -21.61
C HIS A 106 -1.72 12.84 -20.30
N HIS A 107 -2.40 12.86 -19.15
CA HIS A 107 -1.77 13.01 -17.85
C HIS A 107 -1.80 11.69 -17.07
N LYS A 108 -0.76 11.44 -16.27
CA LYS A 108 -0.67 10.26 -15.40
C LYS A 108 -1.07 10.60 -13.97
N CYS A 109 -1.63 9.64 -13.25
CA CYS A 109 -1.91 9.74 -11.82
C CYS A 109 -0.60 9.84 -11.04
N THR A 110 -0.45 10.90 -10.24
CA THR A 110 0.73 11.16 -9.40
C THR A 110 0.55 10.71 -7.95
N LYS A 111 -0.64 10.24 -7.57
CA LYS A 111 -0.87 9.67 -6.23
C LYS A 111 -0.07 8.38 -6.06
N THR A 112 0.26 8.04 -4.82
CA THR A 112 0.75 6.70 -4.47
C THR A 112 -0.21 5.63 -4.97
N CYS A 113 0.30 4.45 -5.33
CA CYS A 113 -0.50 3.30 -5.72
C CYS A 113 -1.67 3.15 -4.77
N HIS A 114 -2.89 3.23 -5.30
CA HIS A 114 -4.08 3.32 -4.50
C HIS A 114 -5.16 2.42 -5.06
N ASP A 115 -6.10 2.09 -4.20
CA ASP A 115 -7.38 1.54 -4.59
C ASP A 115 -8.38 2.70 -4.74
N GLY A 116 -9.47 2.47 -5.48
CA GLY A 116 -10.51 3.47 -5.72
C GLY A 116 -10.31 4.35 -6.95
N PRO A 117 -11.16 5.37 -7.13
CA PRO A 117 -11.27 6.14 -8.36
C PRO A 117 -10.02 6.99 -8.63
N TYR A 118 -9.67 7.11 -9.91
CA TYR A 118 -8.62 8.02 -10.35
C TYR A 118 -9.09 9.47 -10.22
N PRO A 119 -8.20 10.40 -9.80
CA PRO A 119 -8.54 11.81 -9.77
C PRO A 119 -8.74 12.36 -11.18
N ASP A 120 -9.58 13.37 -11.31
CA ASP A 120 -9.73 14.09 -12.58
C ASP A 120 -8.45 14.83 -12.95
N CYS A 121 -8.29 15.07 -14.25
CA CYS A 121 -7.18 15.88 -14.73
C CYS A 121 -7.37 17.34 -14.31
N LEU A 122 -6.44 17.84 -13.50
CA LEU A 122 -6.44 19.22 -13.00
C LEU A 122 -6.27 20.28 -14.10
N PHE A 123 -5.82 19.87 -15.29
CA PHE A 123 -5.58 20.76 -16.42
C PHE A 123 -6.74 20.82 -17.42
N LEU A 124 -7.82 20.06 -17.19
CA LEU A 124 -9.03 20.18 -18.01
C LEU A 124 -9.61 21.60 -17.95
N PRO A 125 -10.29 22.08 -19.02
CA PRO A 125 -10.89 23.43 -19.04
C PRO A 125 -11.83 23.71 -17.86
N GLU A 126 -12.56 22.70 -17.39
CA GLU A 126 -13.47 22.79 -16.24
C GLU A 126 -12.76 22.84 -14.88
N ASN A 127 -11.52 22.33 -14.80
CA ASN A 127 -10.75 22.21 -13.55
C ASN A 127 -9.62 23.26 -13.43
N CYS A 128 -9.29 23.95 -14.52
CA CYS A 128 -8.28 24.97 -14.56
C CYS A 128 -8.91 26.24 -15.11
N ASN A 129 -8.95 27.32 -14.33
CA ASN A 129 -9.52 28.62 -14.68
C ASN A 129 -8.52 29.76 -14.44
N THR A 130 -7.22 29.49 -14.59
CA THR A 130 -6.17 30.50 -14.37
C THR A 130 -5.32 30.71 -15.61
N CYS A 131 -4.61 31.84 -15.67
CA CYS A 131 -3.59 32.12 -16.67
C CYS A 131 -2.49 31.05 -16.69
N ALA A 132 -1.69 31.01 -17.76
CA ALA A 132 -0.44 30.23 -17.83
C ALA A 132 0.53 30.48 -16.65
N CYS A 133 0.38 31.62 -15.98
CA CYS A 133 1.12 32.03 -14.79
C CYS A 133 0.50 31.60 -13.44
N GLY A 134 -0.74 31.12 -13.41
CA GLY A 134 -1.51 30.79 -12.21
C GLY A 134 -2.04 31.98 -11.38
N LYS A 135 -1.64 33.22 -11.67
CA LYS A 135 -1.91 34.41 -10.84
C LYS A 135 -3.24 35.13 -11.08
N THR A 136 -3.88 34.86 -12.22
CA THR A 136 -5.10 35.57 -12.63
C THR A 136 -6.13 34.53 -13.02
N ILE A 137 -7.31 34.58 -12.41
CA ILE A 137 -8.46 33.76 -12.79
C ILE A 137 -9.00 34.30 -14.12
N MET A 138 -9.15 33.44 -15.11
CA MET A 138 -9.62 33.77 -16.45
C MET A 138 -10.50 32.64 -16.98
N ASP A 139 -11.42 33.01 -17.87
CA ASP A 139 -12.27 32.03 -18.53
C ASP A 139 -11.44 31.16 -19.49
N ASN A 140 -11.64 29.84 -19.39
CA ASN A 140 -10.95 28.82 -20.18
C ASN A 140 -11.86 28.16 -21.22
N GLN A 141 -13.01 28.78 -21.55
CA GLN A 141 -13.93 28.31 -22.60
C GLN A 141 -13.30 28.11 -23.98
N GLN A 142 -12.16 28.74 -24.27
CA GLN A 142 -11.44 28.54 -25.53
C GLN A 142 -10.63 27.23 -25.58
N ARG A 143 -10.46 26.55 -24.44
CA ARG A 143 -9.76 25.28 -24.34
C ARG A 143 -10.76 24.15 -24.53
N SER A 144 -10.44 23.25 -25.44
CA SER A 144 -11.17 22.00 -25.70
C SER A 144 -10.55 20.81 -24.97
N SER A 145 -9.28 20.92 -24.58
CA SER A 145 -8.51 19.82 -24.00
C SER A 145 -7.55 20.29 -22.91
N CYS A 146 -7.03 19.34 -22.12
CA CYS A 146 -6.05 19.62 -21.09
C CYS A 146 -4.63 19.91 -21.61
N ILE A 147 -4.38 19.70 -22.90
CA ILE A 147 -3.09 19.99 -23.56
C ILE A 147 -3.12 21.32 -24.32
N ASP A 148 -4.30 21.93 -24.48
CA ASP A 148 -4.43 23.25 -25.07
C ASP A 148 -3.74 24.29 -24.17
N SER A 149 -3.07 25.24 -24.81
CA SER A 149 -2.34 26.31 -24.11
C SER A 149 -3.26 27.07 -23.15
N LEU A 150 -2.70 27.45 -22.00
CA LEU A 150 -3.42 28.30 -21.06
C LEU A 150 -3.42 29.74 -21.58
N PRO A 151 -4.48 30.51 -21.30
CA PRO A 151 -4.53 31.90 -21.70
C PRO A 151 -3.51 32.73 -20.90
N THR A 152 -3.00 33.79 -21.50
CA THR A 152 -2.03 34.69 -20.87
C THR A 152 -2.73 35.94 -20.35
N CYS A 153 -2.36 36.40 -19.16
CA CYS A 153 -2.85 37.68 -18.62
C CYS A 153 -1.85 38.82 -18.88
N GLU A 154 -2.24 40.05 -18.57
CA GLU A 154 -1.38 41.22 -18.82
C GLU A 154 -0.28 41.43 -17.74
N LYS A 155 -0.29 40.63 -16.67
CA LYS A 155 0.67 40.73 -15.55
C LYS A 155 2.04 40.15 -15.93
N LEU A 156 3.06 40.55 -15.18
CA LEU A 156 4.38 39.93 -15.25
C LEU A 156 4.33 38.47 -14.75
N CYS A 157 5.08 37.61 -15.44
CA CYS A 157 5.16 36.18 -15.17
C CYS A 157 5.67 35.93 -13.74
N GLU A 158 6.81 36.51 -13.37
CA GLU A 158 7.49 36.39 -12.08
C GLU A 158 7.74 34.95 -11.59
N LYS A 159 7.67 33.96 -12.49
CA LYS A 159 8.20 32.63 -12.19
C LYS A 159 9.70 32.75 -11.94
N ILE A 160 10.20 32.08 -10.91
CA ILE A 160 11.65 31.98 -10.67
C ILE A 160 12.23 31.07 -11.75
N SER A 161 13.18 31.58 -12.52
CA SER A 161 13.85 30.81 -13.57
C SER A 161 14.61 29.64 -12.95
N SER A 162 14.33 28.44 -13.43
CA SER A 162 15.14 27.23 -13.20
C SER A 162 16.16 26.98 -14.33
N TYR A 163 16.21 27.87 -15.33
CA TYR A 163 17.18 27.79 -16.43
C TYR A 163 18.34 28.74 -16.15
N GLY A 164 19.47 28.14 -15.77
CA GLY A 164 20.73 28.80 -15.43
C GLY A 164 21.60 27.90 -14.56
N PRO A 165 22.88 28.21 -14.34
CA PRO A 165 23.68 27.60 -13.28
C PRO A 165 22.95 27.72 -11.94
N ILE A 166 23.20 26.78 -11.02
CA ILE A 166 22.57 26.66 -9.67
C ILE A 166 22.50 27.96 -8.86
N ASN A 167 23.27 28.99 -9.22
CA ASN A 167 23.36 30.28 -8.52
C ASN A 167 22.64 31.45 -9.20
N ASP A 168 21.97 31.26 -10.35
CA ASP A 168 21.31 32.35 -11.12
C ASP A 168 19.77 32.26 -11.12
N HIS A 169 19.19 31.97 -9.96
CA HIS A 169 17.75 32.03 -9.76
C HIS A 169 17.26 33.48 -9.83
N HIS A 170 16.62 33.88 -10.93
CA HIS A 170 16.06 35.21 -11.10
C HIS A 170 14.57 35.15 -11.46
N GLN A 171 13.83 36.16 -11.02
CA GLN A 171 12.40 36.30 -11.27
C GLN A 171 12.16 36.77 -12.71
N CYS A 172 11.34 36.03 -13.47
CA CYS A 172 10.99 36.39 -14.85
C CYS A 172 10.24 37.73 -14.90
N SER A 173 10.79 38.70 -15.63
CA SER A 173 10.18 40.02 -15.83
C SER A 173 9.43 40.14 -17.17
N ALA A 174 9.23 39.05 -17.90
CA ALA A 174 8.40 39.06 -19.10
C ALA A 174 6.91 39.10 -18.71
N GLN A 175 6.06 39.57 -19.62
CA GLN A 175 4.60 39.39 -19.49
C GLN A 175 4.24 37.91 -19.46
N CYS A 176 3.07 37.58 -18.91
CA CYS A 176 2.57 36.21 -18.87
C CYS A 176 2.67 35.55 -20.25
N HIS A 177 3.29 34.38 -20.30
CA HIS A 177 3.56 33.65 -21.53
C HIS A 177 3.31 32.16 -21.30
N ASN A 178 3.12 31.42 -22.38
CA ASN A 178 3.10 29.97 -22.37
C ASN A 178 4.54 29.41 -22.46
N GLY A 179 4.76 28.20 -21.96
CA GLY A 179 6.05 27.51 -22.05
C GLY A 179 7.15 28.04 -21.11
N PRO A 180 8.42 27.65 -21.35
CA PRO A 180 9.56 28.07 -20.55
C PRO A 180 9.82 29.59 -20.63
N CYS A 181 10.41 30.15 -19.58
CA CYS A 181 10.73 31.58 -19.57
C CYS A 181 11.77 31.93 -20.64
N PRO A 182 11.60 33.06 -21.35
CA PRO A 182 12.60 33.51 -22.31
C PRO A 182 13.93 33.81 -21.62
N PRO A 183 15.07 33.67 -22.31
CA PRO A 183 16.36 33.99 -21.75
C PRO A 183 16.40 35.45 -21.28
N CYS A 184 16.95 35.67 -20.09
CA CYS A 184 17.12 36.99 -19.54
C CYS A 184 18.29 37.70 -20.25
N ASN A 185 18.01 38.83 -20.89
CA ASN A 185 19.02 39.66 -21.54
C ASN A 185 19.70 40.66 -20.59
N LYS A 186 19.58 40.46 -19.26
CA LYS A 186 20.30 41.29 -18.30
C LYS A 186 21.75 40.80 -18.29
N GLN A 187 22.62 41.57 -18.93
CA GLN A 187 24.07 41.36 -18.87
C GLN A 187 24.51 41.31 -17.40
N SER A 188 25.26 40.26 -17.08
CA SER A 188 25.90 40.02 -15.79
C SER A 188 26.46 41.31 -15.19
N ILE A 189 26.11 41.64 -13.93
CA ILE A 189 26.94 42.27 -12.88
C ILE A 189 26.10 42.71 -11.67
N GLN A 190 24.76 42.78 -11.71
CA GLN A 190 23.95 43.15 -10.52
C GLN A 190 22.69 42.30 -10.35
N CYS A 191 22.84 41.08 -9.85
CA CYS A 191 21.72 40.29 -9.31
C CYS A 191 22.00 39.86 -7.86
N HIS A 192 22.58 40.76 -7.07
CA HIS A 192 22.58 40.68 -5.62
C HIS A 192 22.08 42.01 -5.06
N ASP A 193 21.04 41.93 -4.23
CA ASP A 193 20.46 42.99 -3.40
C ASP A 193 20.14 44.34 -4.06
N ASP A 194 18.86 44.63 -4.25
CA ASP A 194 18.13 45.32 -3.18
C ASP A 194 16.65 45.47 -3.57
N ARG A 195 15.83 45.32 -2.54
CA ARG A 195 14.38 45.51 -2.53
C ARG A 195 13.93 46.67 -3.42
N CYS A 196 12.94 46.41 -4.26
CA CYS A 196 11.80 47.31 -4.42
C CYS A 196 10.52 46.48 -4.38
#